data_AF-A0A433Q3U0-F1
#
_entry.id   AF-A0A433Q3U0-F1
#
_cell.length_a   1.000
_cell.length_b   1.000
_cell.length_c   1.000
_cell.angle_alpha   90.00
_cell.angle_beta   90.00
_cell.angle_gamma   90.00
#
_symmetry.space_group_name_H-M   'P 1'
#
loop_
_entity.id
_entity.type
_entity.pdbx_description
1 polymer ?
#
loop_
_entity_poly.entity_id
_entity_poly.type
_entity_poly.pdbx_seq_one_letter_code
_entity_poly.pdbx_strand_id
1 'polypeptide(L)'
;MTTHQSALPTASLTILGTAIGYLQNPATTTADPAALAVVLHVASQWPLLQRFPGLDLLRLYALHAPRLLAEATKNQAGIVDFVVRTSGIDQFQVGQLSKEQDTNLMLALRILANLCEKPEGRQVVRAQTSEVGIVSDYTNTNAALGFAHAYARRVCLPLQ
;
A
#
# COMPACT_ATOMS: atom_id res chain seq x y z
N MET A 1 13.27 -13.54 -20.85
CA MET A 1 13.88 -12.53 -19.96
C MET A 1 13.17 -11.21 -20.17
N THR A 2 12.18 -10.88 -19.34
CA THR A 2 11.51 -9.57 -19.37
C THR A 2 12.43 -8.57 -18.67
N THR A 3 12.93 -7.59 -19.41
CA THR A 3 13.68 -6.46 -18.85
C THR A 3 12.74 -5.65 -17.98
N HIS A 4 12.79 -5.85 -16.66
CA HIS A 4 12.10 -4.96 -15.72
C HIS A 4 12.84 -3.61 -15.74
N GLN A 5 12.28 -2.64 -16.46
CA GLN A 5 12.82 -1.29 -16.52
C GLN A 5 12.43 -0.56 -15.24
N SER A 6 13.31 -0.59 -14.23
CA SER A 6 13.16 0.19 -12.99
C SER A 6 13.42 1.69 -13.22
N ALA A 7 13.82 2.12 -14.41
CA ALA A 7 14.06 3.53 -14.71
C ALA A 7 12.75 4.19 -15.16
N LEU A 8 12.29 5.19 -14.40
CA LEU A 8 11.18 6.04 -14.83
C LEU A 8 11.62 6.94 -16.00
N PRO A 9 10.76 7.15 -17.01
CA PRO A 9 10.97 8.17 -18.03
C PRO A 9 11.10 9.58 -17.43
N THR A 10 11.81 10.49 -18.10
CA THR A 10 11.99 11.88 -17.64
C THR A 10 10.66 12.58 -17.35
N ALA A 11 9.64 12.37 -18.17
CA ALA A 11 8.31 12.93 -17.93
C ALA A 11 7.69 12.43 -16.61
N SER A 12 7.85 11.14 -16.29
CA SER A 12 7.37 10.56 -15.03
C SER A 12 8.18 11.05 -13.83
N LEU A 13 9.46 11.36 -13.99
CA LEU A 13 10.28 11.97 -12.92
C LEU A 13 9.80 13.38 -12.58
N THR A 14 9.42 14.19 -13.57
CA THR A 14 8.82 15.51 -13.33
C THR A 14 7.51 15.38 -12.57
N ILE A 15 6.65 14.44 -12.97
CA ILE A 15 5.37 14.16 -12.30
C ILE A 15 5.58 13.64 -10.88
N LEU A 16 6.61 12.81 -10.65
CA LEU A 16 6.99 12.36 -9.31
C LEU A 16 7.41 13.54 -8.42
N GLY A 17 8.05 14.57 -8.99
CA GLY A 17 8.33 15.83 -8.31
C GLY A 17 7.07 16.49 -7.74
N THR A 18 5.95 16.43 -8.46
CA THR A 18 4.64 16.91 -7.97
C THR A 18 4.16 16.10 -6.76
N ALA A 19 4.35 14.77 -6.77
CA ALA A 19 4.01 13.94 -5.60
C ALA A 19 4.84 14.35 -4.37
N ILE A 20 6.15 14.55 -4.55
CA ILE A 20 7.03 14.97 -3.46
C ILE A 20 6.64 16.36 -2.94
N GLY A 21 6.37 17.32 -3.83
CA GLY A 21 5.93 18.66 -3.44
C GLY A 21 4.64 18.63 -2.62
N TYR A 22 3.68 17.79 -3.01
CA TYR A 22 2.47 17.55 -2.23
C TYR A 22 2.80 16.98 -0.84
N LEU A 23 3.60 15.91 -0.78
CA LEU A 23 3.91 15.21 0.47
C LEU A 23 4.76 16.04 1.45
N GLN A 24 5.49 17.05 0.97
CA GLN A 24 6.19 18.01 1.83
C GLN A 24 5.22 18.99 2.52
N ASN A 25 4.08 19.31 1.90
CA ASN A 25 3.11 20.28 2.41
C ASN A 25 1.65 19.83 2.22
N PRO A 26 1.25 18.66 2.76
CA PRO A 26 -0.03 18.02 2.42
C PRO A 26 -1.27 18.76 2.96
N ALA A 27 -1.08 19.73 3.86
CA ALA A 27 -2.16 20.55 4.41
C ALA A 27 -2.52 21.76 3.53
N THR A 28 -1.60 22.21 2.67
CA THR A 28 -1.74 23.42 1.86
C THR A 28 -1.74 23.15 0.36
N THR A 29 -1.53 21.89 -0.04
CA THR A 29 -1.47 21.46 -1.43
C THR A 29 -2.45 20.31 -1.66
N THR A 30 -2.92 20.18 -2.90
CA THR A 30 -3.86 19.13 -3.29
C THR A 30 -3.10 17.98 -3.94
N ALA A 31 -3.45 16.75 -3.59
CA ALA A 31 -2.88 15.56 -4.21
C ALA A 31 -3.30 15.45 -5.68
N ASP A 32 -2.32 15.33 -6.58
CA ASP A 32 -2.53 15.12 -8.01
C ASP A 32 -2.70 13.61 -8.33
N PRO A 33 -3.82 13.20 -8.95
CA PRO A 33 -4.02 11.82 -9.40
C PRO A 33 -2.93 11.29 -10.34
N ALA A 34 -2.38 12.12 -11.23
CA ALA A 34 -1.31 11.71 -12.14
C ALA A 34 -0.01 11.44 -11.38
N ALA A 35 0.28 12.25 -10.37
CA ALA A 35 1.41 12.06 -9.47
C ALA A 35 1.28 10.77 -8.66
N LEU A 36 0.09 10.48 -8.12
CA LEU A 36 -0.19 9.21 -7.46
C LEU A 36 -0.05 8.02 -8.43
N ALA A 37 -0.47 8.14 -9.69
CA ALA A 37 -0.33 7.06 -10.66
C ALA A 37 1.14 6.66 -10.90
N VAL A 38 2.07 7.62 -10.89
CA VAL A 38 3.51 7.33 -10.96
C VAL A 38 3.99 6.60 -9.70
N VAL A 39 3.53 7.01 -8.52
CA VAL A 39 3.86 6.31 -7.26
C VAL A 39 3.34 4.87 -7.26
N LEU A 40 2.10 4.65 -7.70
CA LEU A 40 1.51 3.32 -7.85
C LEU A 40 2.31 2.46 -8.85
N HIS A 41 2.77 3.06 -9.95
CA HIS A 41 3.62 2.38 -10.93
C HIS A 41 4.95 1.90 -10.30
N VAL A 42 5.65 2.75 -9.55
CA VAL A 42 6.88 2.35 -8.84
C VAL A 42 6.58 1.23 -7.84
N ALA A 43 5.48 1.35 -7.10
CA ALA A 43 5.10 0.36 -6.10
C ALA A 43 4.64 -0.99 -6.70
N SER A 44 4.15 -1.03 -7.94
CA SER A 44 3.57 -2.27 -8.50
C SER A 44 4.33 -2.87 -9.67
N GLN A 45 5.07 -2.07 -10.46
CA GLN A 45 5.69 -2.51 -11.72
C GLN A 45 7.19 -2.76 -11.60
N TRP A 46 7.87 -2.11 -10.65
CA TRP A 46 9.29 -2.36 -10.41
C TRP A 46 9.51 -3.80 -9.91
N PRO A 47 10.74 -4.35 -10.02
CA PRO A 47 11.09 -5.62 -9.38
C PRO A 47 10.75 -5.59 -7.90
N LEU A 48 10.22 -6.69 -7.36
CA LEU A 48 9.67 -6.75 -6.00
C LEU A 48 10.61 -6.15 -4.94
N LEU A 49 11.89 -6.50 -4.99
CA LEU A 49 12.92 -6.08 -4.03
C LEU A 49 13.34 -4.60 -4.19
N GLN A 50 12.86 -3.92 -5.24
CA GLN A 50 13.14 -2.51 -5.53
C GLN A 50 11.90 -1.62 -5.35
N ARG A 51 10.74 -2.16 -4.95
CA ARG A 51 9.49 -1.41 -4.80
C ARG A 51 9.42 -0.52 -3.56
N PHE A 52 10.35 -0.67 -2.62
CA PHE A 52 10.35 0.06 -1.36
C PHE A 52 10.18 1.60 -1.51
N PRO A 53 10.74 2.30 -2.52
CA PRO A 53 10.52 3.74 -2.67
C PRO A 53 9.05 4.07 -2.96
N GLY A 54 8.40 3.26 -3.80
CA GLY A 54 6.97 3.39 -4.09
C GLY A 54 6.12 3.12 -2.85
N LEU A 55 6.43 2.05 -2.11
CA LEU A 55 5.73 1.70 -0.87
C LEU A 55 5.91 2.79 0.21
N ASP A 56 7.10 3.40 0.30
CA ASP A 56 7.39 4.47 1.24
C ASP A 56 6.61 5.76 0.93
N LEU A 57 6.41 6.09 -0.35
CA LEU A 57 5.53 7.19 -0.73
C LEU A 57 4.05 6.84 -0.52
N LEU A 58 3.64 5.61 -0.80
CA LEU A 58 2.26 5.17 -0.60
C LEU A 58 1.82 5.26 0.86
N ARG A 59 2.70 4.98 1.83
CA ARG A 59 2.32 5.13 3.25
C ARG A 59 1.99 6.59 3.59
N LEU A 60 2.63 7.55 2.93
CA LEU A 60 2.34 8.97 3.15
C LEU A 60 1.03 9.37 2.45
N TYR A 61 0.75 8.85 1.25
CA TYR A 61 -0.56 9.02 0.61
C TYR A 61 -1.70 8.40 1.42
N ALA A 62 -1.48 7.25 2.05
CA ALA A 62 -2.45 6.64 2.95
C ALA A 62 -2.79 7.56 4.13
N LEU A 63 -1.80 8.26 4.68
CA LEU A 63 -2.00 9.19 5.79
C LEU A 63 -2.69 10.50 5.33
N HIS A 64 -2.26 11.06 4.20
CA HIS A 64 -2.65 12.41 3.80
C HIS A 64 -3.83 12.46 2.82
N ALA A 65 -3.97 11.49 1.93
CA ALA A 65 -5.01 11.40 0.91
C ALA A 65 -5.63 9.98 0.78
N PRO A 66 -6.16 9.38 1.88
CA PRO A 66 -6.66 8.01 1.88
C PRO A 66 -7.77 7.77 0.85
N ARG A 67 -8.65 8.74 0.62
CA ARG A 67 -9.77 8.63 -0.34
C ARG A 67 -9.28 8.56 -1.79
N LEU A 68 -8.29 9.38 -2.15
CA LEU A 68 -7.70 9.36 -3.49
C LEU A 68 -7.01 8.03 -3.75
N LEU A 69 -6.25 7.54 -2.76
CA LEU A 69 -5.57 6.25 -2.83
C LEU A 69 -6.57 5.08 -2.97
N ALA A 70 -7.66 5.10 -2.22
CA ALA A 70 -8.72 4.11 -2.32
C ALA A 70 -9.38 4.09 -3.71
N GLU A 71 -9.68 5.26 -4.27
CA GLU A 71 -10.28 5.36 -5.61
C GLU A 71 -9.32 4.84 -6.69
N ALA A 72 -8.04 5.22 -6.62
CA ALA A 72 -7.02 4.80 -7.58
C ALA A 72 -6.76 3.28 -7.57
N THR A 73 -7.09 2.60 -6.47
CA THR A 73 -6.91 1.14 -6.31
C THR A 73 -8.21 0.35 -6.36
N LYS A 74 -9.36 1.02 -6.54
CA LYS A 74 -10.68 0.40 -6.58
C LYS A 74 -10.80 -0.71 -7.63
N ASN A 75 -10.26 -0.48 -8.82
CA ASN A 75 -10.26 -1.47 -9.91
C ASN A 75 -9.22 -2.60 -9.73
N GLN A 76 -8.44 -2.57 -8.66
CA GLN A 76 -7.37 -3.52 -8.36
C GLN A 76 -7.74 -4.41 -7.17
N ALA A 77 -9.03 -4.75 -7.01
CA ALA A 77 -9.61 -5.42 -5.83
C ALA A 77 -9.50 -4.61 -4.53
N GLY A 78 -9.22 -3.30 -4.63
CA GLY A 78 -9.13 -2.41 -3.48
C GLY A 78 -7.72 -2.22 -2.93
N ILE A 79 -7.60 -1.30 -1.97
CA ILE A 79 -6.32 -0.85 -1.43
C ILE A 79 -5.62 -1.93 -0.59
N VAL A 80 -6.38 -2.73 0.18
CA VAL A 80 -5.80 -3.79 1.01
C VAL A 80 -5.13 -4.85 0.14
N ASP A 81 -5.86 -5.38 -0.84
CA ASP A 81 -5.31 -6.36 -1.80
C ASP A 81 -4.18 -5.77 -2.64
N PHE A 82 -4.28 -4.51 -3.03
CA PHE A 82 -3.19 -3.83 -3.71
C PHE A 82 -1.91 -3.80 -2.86
N VAL A 83 -2.01 -3.43 -1.58
CA VAL A 83 -0.85 -3.38 -0.66
C VAL A 83 -0.22 -4.76 -0.48
N VAL A 84 -1.04 -5.81 -0.30
CA VAL A 84 -0.54 -7.20 -0.20
C VAL A 84 0.27 -7.57 -1.44
N ARG A 85 -0.32 -7.44 -2.64
CA ARG A 85 0.31 -7.89 -3.89
C ARG A 85 1.55 -7.06 -4.24
N THR A 86 1.52 -5.76 -3.99
CA THR A 86 2.64 -4.87 -4.33
C THR A 86 3.83 -5.09 -3.41
N SER A 87 3.59 -5.33 -2.12
CA SER A 87 4.64 -5.65 -1.16
C SER A 87 5.18 -7.09 -1.26
N GLY A 88 4.41 -8.00 -1.88
CA GLY A 88 4.76 -9.41 -2.02
C GLY A 88 4.65 -10.20 -0.72
N ILE A 89 3.92 -9.66 0.25
CA ILE A 89 3.69 -10.26 1.58
C ILE A 89 3.09 -11.66 1.47
N ASP A 90 2.27 -11.91 0.47
CA ASP A 90 1.69 -13.22 0.14
C ASP A 90 2.73 -14.26 -0.32
N GLN A 91 3.94 -13.84 -0.70
CA GLN A 91 5.00 -14.73 -1.18
C GLN A 91 6.07 -15.01 -0.11
N PHE A 92 5.92 -14.44 1.09
CA PHE A 92 6.93 -14.52 2.13
C PHE A 92 6.88 -15.83 2.91
N GLN A 93 8.07 -16.39 3.17
CA GLN A 93 8.23 -17.53 4.07
C GLN A 93 8.58 -17.03 5.47
N VAL A 94 7.76 -17.40 6.45
CA VAL A 94 7.92 -16.98 7.85
C VAL A 94 9.28 -17.48 8.38
N GLY A 95 10.07 -16.56 8.92
CA GLY A 95 11.40 -16.85 9.48
C GLY A 95 12.55 -16.83 8.48
N GLN A 96 12.29 -16.55 7.19
CA GLN A 96 13.31 -16.47 6.14
C GLN A 96 13.13 -15.24 5.24
N LEU A 97 13.03 -14.06 5.85
CA LEU A 97 12.92 -12.80 5.11
C LEU A 97 14.30 -12.25 4.75
N SER A 98 14.49 -11.86 3.50
CA SER A 98 15.58 -10.96 3.13
C SER A 98 15.35 -9.56 3.71
N LYS A 99 16.40 -8.74 3.75
CA LYS A 99 16.30 -7.35 4.23
C LYS A 99 15.29 -6.52 3.44
N GLU A 100 15.21 -6.73 2.12
CA GLU A 100 14.29 -6.04 1.22
C GLU A 100 12.85 -6.50 1.45
N GLN A 101 12.63 -7.80 1.65
CA GLN A 101 11.31 -8.35 1.98
C GLN A 101 10.81 -7.83 3.33
N ASP A 102 11.70 -7.77 4.32
CA ASP A 102 11.40 -7.22 5.65
C ASP A 102 11.06 -5.72 5.57
N THR A 103 11.76 -4.98 4.71
CA THR A 103 11.46 -3.57 4.41
C THR A 103 10.09 -3.40 3.76
N ASN A 104 9.76 -4.22 2.75
CA ASN A 104 8.47 -4.19 2.09
C ASN A 104 7.33 -4.55 3.05
N LEU A 105 7.52 -5.57 3.90
CA LEU A 105 6.58 -5.96 4.96
C LEU A 105 6.29 -4.79 5.88
N MET A 106 7.34 -4.19 6.43
CA MET A 106 7.24 -3.06 7.34
C MET A 106 6.51 -1.88 6.69
N LEU A 107 6.81 -1.55 5.43
CA LEU A 107 6.16 -0.45 4.73
C LEU A 107 4.68 -0.73 4.45
N ALA A 108 4.32 -1.95 4.05
CA ALA A 108 2.94 -2.34 3.86
C ALA A 108 2.12 -2.25 5.16
N LEU A 109 2.68 -2.72 6.29
CA LEU A 109 2.04 -2.55 7.59
C LEU A 109 1.83 -1.06 7.93
N ARG A 110 2.81 -0.20 7.62
CA ARG A 110 2.68 1.26 7.80
C ARG A 110 1.62 1.87 6.88
N ILE A 111 1.47 1.40 5.63
CA ILE A 111 0.39 1.85 4.74
C ILE A 111 -0.97 1.55 5.39
N LEU A 112 -1.18 0.31 5.84
CA LEU A 112 -2.43 -0.11 6.47
C LEU A 112 -2.70 0.65 7.78
N ALA A 113 -1.69 0.84 8.63
CA ALA A 113 -1.80 1.64 9.83
C ALA A 113 -2.22 3.09 9.52
N ASN A 114 -1.55 3.72 8.54
CA ASN A 114 -1.81 5.10 8.17
C ASN A 114 -3.20 5.32 7.57
N LEU A 115 -3.76 4.33 6.85
CA LEU A 115 -5.16 4.37 6.44
C LEU A 115 -6.11 4.43 7.64
N CYS A 116 -5.78 3.76 8.75
CA CYS A 116 -6.62 3.72 9.94
C CYS A 116 -6.58 5.02 10.77
N GLU A 117 -5.62 5.92 10.54
CA GLU A 117 -5.49 7.18 11.30
C GLU A 117 -6.71 8.10 11.08
N LYS A 118 -7.22 8.16 9.85
CA LYS A 118 -8.32 9.04 9.47
C LYS A 118 -9.66 8.30 9.31
N PRO A 119 -10.81 8.93 9.64
CA PRO A 119 -12.13 8.31 9.48
C PRO A 119 -12.38 7.74 8.08
N GLU A 120 -11.97 8.45 7.03
CA GLU A 120 -12.17 8.05 5.64
C GLU A 120 -11.39 6.79 5.29
N GLY A 121 -10.13 6.70 5.74
CA GLY A 121 -9.32 5.51 5.50
C GLY A 121 -9.80 4.30 6.32
N ARG A 122 -10.28 4.50 7.55
CA ARG A 122 -10.95 3.43 8.32
C ARG A 122 -12.16 2.87 7.58
N GLN A 123 -12.99 3.72 6.97
CA GLN A 123 -14.14 3.26 6.20
C GLN A 123 -13.74 2.41 5.00
N VAL A 124 -12.68 2.82 4.28
CA VAL A 124 -12.14 2.06 3.14
C VAL A 124 -11.68 0.67 3.57
N VAL A 125 -10.89 0.59 4.65
CA VAL A 125 -10.39 -0.69 5.16
C VAL A 125 -11.52 -1.57 5.69
N ARG A 126 -12.52 -0.99 6.37
CA ARG A 126 -13.70 -1.72 6.86
C ARG A 126 -14.52 -2.32 5.72
N ALA A 127 -14.79 -1.56 4.67
CA ALA A 127 -15.57 -2.04 3.53
C ALA A 127 -14.93 -3.26 2.87
N GLN A 128 -13.60 -3.25 2.72
CA GLN A 128 -12.85 -4.37 2.12
C GLN A 128 -12.74 -5.57 3.07
N THR A 129 -12.56 -5.35 4.37
CA THR A 129 -12.49 -6.44 5.36
C THR A 129 -13.83 -7.09 5.70
N SER A 130 -14.96 -6.43 5.42
CA SER A 130 -16.30 -7.03 5.49
C SER A 130 -16.66 -7.88 4.27
N GLU A 131 -16.07 -7.59 3.11
CA GLU A 131 -16.27 -8.35 1.87
C GLU A 131 -15.47 -9.66 1.87
N VAL A 132 -14.30 -9.67 2.53
CA VAL A 132 -13.56 -10.89 2.87
C VAL A 132 -14.24 -11.57 4.07
N GLY A 133 -15.39 -12.19 3.80
CA GLY A 133 -16.10 -13.03 4.75
C GLY A 133 -15.17 -14.10 5.33
N ILE A 134 -15.17 -14.21 6.67
CA ILE A 134 -14.73 -15.35 7.48
C ILE A 134 -13.68 -16.24 6.78
N VAL A 135 -12.44 -15.76 6.62
CA VAL A 135 -11.30 -16.69 6.51
C VAL A 135 -10.84 -16.95 7.93
N SER A 136 -11.53 -17.87 8.61
CA SER A 136 -11.11 -18.44 9.89
C SER A 136 -9.93 -19.41 9.73
N ASP A 137 -9.53 -19.73 8.51
CA ASP A 137 -8.37 -20.58 8.23
C ASP A 137 -7.09 -19.76 8.18
N TYR A 138 -6.58 -19.47 9.39
CA TYR A 138 -5.21 -19.03 9.67
C TYR A 138 -4.14 -20.05 9.20
N THR A 139 -4.55 -21.20 8.66
CA THR A 139 -3.68 -22.34 8.35
C THR A 139 -3.33 -22.48 6.87
N ASN A 140 -4.09 -21.90 5.94
CA ASN A 140 -3.88 -22.12 4.49
C ASN A 140 -3.90 -20.86 3.62
N THR A 141 -4.28 -19.70 4.15
CA THR A 141 -4.09 -18.42 3.46
C THR A 141 -2.86 -17.78 4.05
N ASN A 142 -1.78 -17.62 3.26
CA ASN A 142 -0.46 -17.12 3.64
C ASN A 142 -0.52 -16.28 4.92
N ALA A 143 0.14 -16.72 6.01
CA ALA A 143 0.06 -16.14 7.36
C ALA A 143 0.13 -14.60 7.39
N ALA A 144 0.77 -14.04 6.38
CA ALA A 144 0.96 -12.63 6.12
C ALA A 144 -0.31 -11.87 5.66
N LEU A 145 -1.22 -12.51 4.89
CA LEU A 145 -2.56 -11.97 4.58
C LEU A 145 -3.45 -11.96 5.82
N GLY A 146 -3.41 -13.05 6.60
CA GLY A 146 -4.06 -13.15 7.89
C GLY A 146 -3.54 -12.09 8.86
N PHE A 147 -2.23 -11.83 8.86
CA PHE A 147 -1.61 -10.78 9.67
C PHE A 147 -2.02 -9.38 9.22
N ALA A 148 -2.03 -9.08 7.92
CA ALA A 148 -2.46 -7.80 7.38
C ALA A 148 -3.94 -7.51 7.70
N HIS A 149 -4.82 -8.51 7.54
CA HIS A 149 -6.23 -8.39 7.92
C HIS A 149 -6.44 -8.31 9.43
N ALA A 150 -5.74 -9.11 10.23
CA ALA A 150 -5.83 -9.06 11.68
C ALA A 150 -5.31 -7.73 12.23
N TYR A 151 -4.21 -7.23 11.69
CA TYR A 151 -3.66 -5.91 12.01
C TYR A 151 -4.63 -4.80 11.61
N ALA A 152 -5.14 -4.82 10.39
CA ALA A 152 -6.16 -3.88 9.92
C ALA A 152 -7.40 -3.90 10.82
N ARG A 153 -7.92 -5.08 11.20
CA ARG A 153 -9.03 -5.17 12.16
C ARG A 153 -8.68 -4.57 13.52
N ARG A 154 -7.51 -4.91 14.06
CA ARG A 154 -7.09 -4.45 15.41
C ARG A 154 -6.81 -2.95 15.47
N VAL A 155 -6.35 -2.35 14.37
CA VAL A 155 -6.00 -0.92 14.30
C VAL A 155 -7.18 -0.05 13.82
N CYS A 156 -8.00 -0.53 12.88
CA CYS A 156 -9.12 0.25 12.33
C CYS A 156 -10.47 0.05 13.07
N LEU A 157 -10.63 -0.98 13.91
CA LEU A 157 -11.85 -1.20 14.70
C LEU A 157 -11.58 -0.86 16.17
N PRO A 158 -12.40 -0.01 16.82
CA PRO A 158 -12.33 0.14 18.26
C PRO A 158 -12.62 -1.20 18.92
N LEU A 159 -11.86 -1.53 19.98
CA LEU A 159 -12.24 -2.57 20.93
C LEU A 159 -13.65 -2.22 21.43
N GLN A 160 -14.61 -3.10 21.17
CA GLN A 160 -15.96 -3.00 21.74
C GLN A 160 -15.88 -3.13 23.26
#